data_AF-A0A947A3Y4-F1
#
_entry.id   AF-A0A947A3Y4-F1
#
_cell.length_a   1.000
_cell.length_b   1.000
_cell.length_c   1.000
_cell.angle_alpha   90.00
_cell.angle_beta   90.00
_cell.angle_gamma   90.00
#
_symmetry.space_group_name_H-M   'P 1'
#
loop_
_entity.id
_entity.type
_entity.pdbx_description
1 polymer ?
#
loop_
_entity_poly.entity_id
_entity_poly.type
_entity_poly.pdbx_seq_one_letter_code
_entity_poly.pdbx_strand_id
1 'polypeptide(L)'
;NNILNEILAILVILSGLLVAFSREKDEDELITKIRLESLVWATYWNYGILILAFLFLYDLTFYWVMVFNMFTILYLFIIRFTLAIRKLKASASHEEHD
;
A
#
# COMPACT_ATOMS: atom_id res chain seq x y z
N ASN A 1 -25.16 12.86 9.33
CA ASN A 1 -24.14 12.85 8.26
C ASN A 1 -22.81 13.24 8.87
N ASN A 2 -21.75 12.46 8.71
CA ASN A 2 -20.51 12.64 9.47
C ASN A 2 -19.39 13.15 8.56
N ILE A 3 -19.46 14.44 8.20
CA ILE A 3 -18.55 15.14 7.27
C ILE A 3 -17.07 14.90 7.64
N LEU A 4 -16.76 14.74 8.93
CA LEU A 4 -15.42 14.41 9.41
C LEU A 4 -14.90 13.08 8.83
N ASN A 5 -15.74 12.06 8.73
CA ASN A 5 -15.34 10.76 8.20
C ASN A 5 -15.01 10.84 6.71
N GLU A 6 -15.77 11.63 5.95
CA GLU A 6 -15.52 11.87 4.52
C GLU A 6 -14.18 12.60 4.30
N ILE A 7 -13.93 13.65 5.09
CA ILE A 7 -12.66 14.40 5.03
C ILE A 7 -11.48 13.49 5.39
N LEU A 8 -11.59 12.70 6.46
CA LEU A 8 -10.53 11.78 6.87
C LEU A 8 -10.24 10.73 5.79
N ALA A 9 -11.28 10.16 5.17
CA ALA A 9 -11.11 9.20 4.08
C ALA A 9 -10.35 9.81 2.90
N ILE A 10 -10.71 11.03 2.48
CA ILE A 10 -10.03 11.74 1.40
C ILE A 10 -8.56 12.02 1.76
N LEU A 11 -8.28 12.49 2.97
CA LEU A 11 -6.91 12.76 3.43
C LEU A 11 -6.05 11.49 3.45
N VAL A 12 -6.61 10.35 3.88
CA VAL A 12 -5.91 9.06 3.84
C VAL A 12 -5.56 8.67 2.41
N ILE A 13 -6.51 8.80 1.47
CA ILE A 13 -6.26 8.48 0.06
C ILE A 13 -5.19 9.41 -0.52
N LEU A 14 -5.31 10.72 -0.31
CA LEU A 14 -4.34 11.70 -0.81
C LEU A 14 -2.95 11.48 -0.23
N SER A 15 -2.83 11.24 1.08
CA SER A 15 -1.54 10.95 1.71
C SER A 15 -0.91 9.68 1.16
N GLY A 16 -1.70 8.61 0.97
CA GLY A 16 -1.20 7.37 0.40
C GLY A 16 -0.75 7.52 -1.06
N LEU A 17 -1.50 8.29 -1.87
CA LEU A 17 -1.12 8.60 -3.25
C LEU A 17 0.13 9.47 -3.32
N LEU A 18 0.25 10.49 -2.46
CA LEU A 18 1.45 11.33 -2.39
C LEU A 18 2.68 10.50 -2.03
N VAL A 19 2.56 9.53 -1.10
CA VAL A 19 3.63 8.60 -0.77
C VAL A 19 3.94 7.67 -1.96
N ALA A 20 2.92 7.17 -2.66
CA ALA A 20 3.09 6.30 -3.82
C ALA A 20 3.79 6.98 -5.00
N PHE A 21 3.49 8.25 -5.23
CA PHE A 21 4.01 9.03 -6.35
C PHE A 21 5.16 9.97 -5.96
N SER A 22 5.61 9.93 -4.70
CA SER A 22 6.77 10.70 -4.26
C SER A 22 7.96 10.32 -5.15
N ARG A 23 8.56 11.32 -5.80
CA ARG A 23 9.75 11.13 -6.63
C ARG A 23 10.96 11.02 -5.70
N GLU A 24 11.61 9.86 -5.70
CA GLU A 24 12.95 9.74 -5.16
C GLU A 24 13.91 10.40 -6.16
N LYS A 25 14.82 11.25 -5.65
CA LYS A 25 15.59 12.25 -6.40
C LYS A 25 16.65 11.66 -7.35
N ASP A 26 16.99 10.38 -7.16
CA ASP A 26 17.72 9.55 -8.10
C ASP A 26 16.77 8.44 -8.55
N GLU A 27 16.16 8.58 -9.73
CA GLU A 27 15.32 7.56 -10.37
C GLU A 27 16.22 6.40 -10.84
N ASP A 28 16.79 5.68 -9.89
CA ASP A 28 17.42 4.40 -10.14
C ASP A 28 16.31 3.43 -10.59
N GLU A 29 16.48 2.83 -11.77
CA GLU A 29 15.48 1.96 -12.42
C GLU A 29 14.95 0.87 -11.45
N LEU A 30 15.79 0.47 -10.49
CA LEU A 30 15.50 -0.46 -9.40
C LEU A 30 14.38 0.03 -8.45
N ILE A 31 14.37 1.31 -8.08
CA ILE A 31 13.37 1.90 -7.16
C ILE A 31 11.99 1.90 -7.82
N THR A 32 11.94 2.26 -9.11
CA THR A 32 10.71 2.21 -9.90
C THR A 32 10.19 0.78 -10.05
N LYS A 33 11.08 -0.20 -10.30
CA LYS A 33 10.71 -1.62 -10.33
C LYS A 33 10.12 -2.08 -9.01
N ILE A 34 10.77 -1.77 -7.88
CA ILE A 34 10.30 -2.13 -6.55
C ILE A 34 8.95 -1.51 -6.22
N ARG A 35 8.72 -0.27 -6.66
CA ARG A 35 7.42 0.40 -6.52
C ARG A 35 6.33 -0.36 -7.26
N LEU A 36 6.56 -0.70 -8.52
CA LEU A 36 5.60 -1.44 -9.33
C LEU A 36 5.34 -2.84 -8.78
N GLU A 37 6.39 -3.58 -8.40
CA GLU A 37 6.27 -4.89 -7.77
C GLU A 37 5.50 -4.83 -6.45
N SER A 38 5.76 -3.81 -5.62
CA SER A 38 5.03 -3.62 -4.36
C SER A 38 3.55 -3.32 -4.62
N LEU A 39 3.24 -2.57 -5.67
CA LEU A 39 1.86 -2.26 -6.06
C LEU A 39 1.12 -3.51 -6.56
N VAL A 40 1.75 -4.29 -7.43
CA VAL A 40 1.21 -5.57 -7.91
C VAL A 40 0.98 -6.54 -6.75
N TRP A 41 1.96 -6.66 -5.83
CA TRP A 41 1.83 -7.50 -4.64
C TRP A 41 0.68 -7.06 -3.74
N ALA A 42 0.55 -5.76 -3.47
CA ALA A 42 -0.55 -5.20 -2.68
C ALA A 42 -1.91 -5.44 -3.35
N THR A 43 -1.94 -5.35 -4.68
CA THR A 43 -3.13 -5.62 -5.49
C THR A 43 -3.57 -7.08 -5.34
N TYR A 44 -2.65 -8.05 -5.42
CA TYR A 44 -2.97 -9.47 -5.23
C TYR A 44 -3.60 -9.74 -3.86
N TRP A 45 -3.03 -9.18 -2.79
CA TRP A 45 -3.59 -9.33 -1.45
C TRP A 45 -4.94 -8.64 -1.29
N ASN A 46 -5.10 -7.45 -1.85
CA ASN A 46 -6.37 -6.73 -1.79
C ASN A 46 -7.51 -7.52 -2.46
N TYR A 47 -7.28 -8.04 -3.66
CA TYR A 47 -8.24 -8.88 -4.36
C TYR A 47 -8.42 -10.26 -3.70
N GLY A 48 -7.38 -10.83 -3.09
CA GLY A 48 -7.50 -12.04 -2.29
C GLY A 48 -8.48 -11.86 -1.13
N ILE A 49 -8.30 -10.78 -0.35
CA ILE A 49 -9.22 -10.42 0.74
C ILE A 49 -10.63 -10.18 0.20
N LEU A 50 -10.75 -9.50 -0.95
CA LEU A 50 -12.04 -9.23 -1.58
C LEU A 50 -12.80 -10.51 -1.95
N ILE A 51 -12.12 -11.47 -2.59
CA ILE A 51 -12.72 -12.76 -2.95
C ILE A 51 -13.14 -13.53 -1.70
N LEU A 52 -12.29 -13.58 -0.67
CA LEU A 52 -12.64 -14.21 0.60
C LEU A 52 -13.84 -13.53 1.25
N ALA A 53 -13.91 -12.20 1.24
CA ALA A 53 -15.05 -11.46 1.77
C ALA A 53 -16.34 -11.83 1.03
N PHE A 54 -16.32 -11.94 -0.29
CA PHE A 54 -17.48 -12.37 -1.08
C PHE A 54 -17.93 -13.80 -0.79
N LEU A 55 -17.01 -14.71 -0.47
CA LEU A 55 -17.34 -16.12 -0.22
C LEU A 55 -17.79 -16.38 1.21
N PHE A 56 -17.26 -15.64 2.19
CA PHE A 56 -17.38 -16.00 3.61
C PHE A 56 -18.13 -14.98 4.48
N LEU A 57 -18.37 -13.75 4.00
CA LEU A 57 -18.97 -12.68 4.80
C LEU A 57 -20.33 -12.25 4.25
N TYR A 58 -21.25 -11.90 5.16
CA TYR A 58 -22.60 -11.47 4.84
C TYR A 58 -23.02 -10.25 5.68
N ASP A 59 -24.08 -9.59 5.25
CA ASP A 59 -24.76 -8.47 5.94
C ASP A 59 -23.81 -7.33 6.37
N LEU A 60 -23.96 -6.83 7.60
CA LEU A 60 -23.21 -5.71 8.12
C LEU A 60 -21.71 -6.00 8.24
N THR A 61 -21.32 -7.25 8.45
CA THR A 61 -19.90 -7.65 8.51
C THR A 61 -19.24 -7.47 7.14
N PHE A 62 -19.93 -7.88 6.06
CA PHE A 62 -19.45 -7.66 4.70
C PHE A 62 -19.29 -6.17 4.41
N TYR A 63 -20.27 -5.33 4.79
CA TYR A 63 -20.20 -3.88 4.62
C TYR A 63 -18.94 -3.27 5.26
N TRP A 64 -18.68 -3.57 6.54
CA TRP A 64 -17.49 -3.03 7.22
C TRP A 64 -16.19 -3.51 6.58
N VAL A 65 -16.11 -4.79 6.19
CA VAL A 65 -14.92 -5.32 5.52
C VAL A 65 -14.69 -4.64 4.16
N MET A 66 -15.74 -4.35 3.40
CA MET A 66 -15.63 -3.59 2.15
C MET A 66 -15.11 -2.17 2.39
N VAL A 67 -15.59 -1.48 3.43
CA VAL A 67 -15.09 -0.14 3.79
C VAL A 67 -13.60 -0.18 4.11
N PHE A 68 -13.12 -1.18 4.86
CA PHE A 68 -11.68 -1.35 5.11
C PHE A 68 -10.90 -1.75 3.84
N ASN A 69 -11.50 -2.57 2.97
CA ASN A 69 -10.87 -3.04 1.75
C ASN A 69 -10.48 -1.88 0.82
N MET A 70 -11.26 -0.79 0.79
CA MET A 70 -10.97 0.42 0.00
C MET A 70 -9.60 1.04 0.32
N PHE A 71 -9.15 0.97 1.58
CA PHE A 71 -7.87 1.53 2.00
C PHE A 71 -6.75 0.49 2.05
N THR A 72 -7.10 -0.79 2.08
CA THR A 72 -6.16 -1.90 2.31
C THR A 72 -5.06 -1.94 1.24
N ILE A 73 -5.40 -1.67 -0.03
CA ILE A 73 -4.42 -1.65 -1.12
C ILE A 73 -3.32 -0.59 -0.88
N LEU A 74 -3.69 0.61 -0.44
CA LEU A 74 -2.76 1.70 -0.16
C LEU A 74 -1.85 1.35 1.02
N TYR A 75 -2.42 0.84 2.11
CA TYR A 75 -1.63 0.44 3.28
C TYR A 75 -0.65 -0.69 2.96
N LEU A 76 -1.09 -1.75 2.30
CA LEU A 76 -0.23 -2.88 1.91
C LEU A 76 0.89 -2.42 0.99
N PHE A 77 0.57 -1.57 0.02
CA PHE A 77 1.56 -1.00 -0.90
C PHE A 77 2.63 -0.20 -0.14
N ILE A 78 2.24 0.75 0.72
CA ILE A 78 3.19 1.62 1.45
C ILE A 78 4.09 0.81 2.38
N ILE A 79 3.52 -0.16 3.11
CA ILE A 79 4.27 -1.03 4.01
C ILE A 79 5.29 -1.84 3.21
N ARG A 80 4.86 -2.51 2.13
CA ARG A 80 5.73 -3.37 1.32
C ARG A 80 6.84 -2.58 0.63
N PHE A 81 6.51 -1.40 0.12
CA PHE A 81 7.45 -0.48 -0.53
C PHE A 81 8.50 0.02 0.46
N THR A 82 8.08 0.54 1.62
CA THR A 82 8.99 1.07 2.64
C THR A 82 9.94 -0.01 3.17
N LEU A 83 9.43 -1.23 3.41
CA LEU A 83 10.26 -2.36 3.81
C LEU A 83 11.27 -2.76 2.73
N ALA A 84 10.87 -2.74 1.45
CA ALA A 84 11.78 -3.04 0.33
C ALA A 84 12.93 -2.05 0.25
N ILE A 85 12.62 -0.76 0.32
CA ILE A 85 13.61 0.32 0.25
C ILE A 85 14.57 0.26 1.43
N ARG A 86 14.06 0.00 2.64
CA ARG A 86 14.91 -0.17 3.84
C ARG A 86 15.89 -1.33 3.69
N LYS A 87 15.44 -2.45 3.11
CA LYS A 87 16.31 -3.60 2.85
C LYS A 87 17.40 -3.27 1.83
N LEU A 88 17.05 -2.61 0.72
CA LEU A 88 18.02 -2.18 -0.28
C LEU A 88 19.13 -1.31 0.34
N LYS A 89 18.74 -0.29 1.13
CA LYS A 89 19.70 0.62 1.76
C LYS A 89 20.64 -0.11 2.74
N ALA A 90 20.12 -1.09 3.48
CA ALA A 90 20.92 -1.91 4.38
C ALA A 90 21.91 -2.82 3.65
N SER A 91 21.57 -3.33 2.47
CA SER A 91 22.49 -4.12 1.63
C SER A 91 23.61 -3.27 1.04
N ALA A 92 23.29 -2.09 0.51
CA ALA A 92 24.29 -1.16 -0.02
C ALA A 92 25.29 -0.70 1.05
N SER A 93 24.85 -0.50 2.30
CA SER A 93 25.77 -0.11 3.39
C SER A 93 26.68 -1.23 3.88
N HIS A 94 26.35 -2.50 3.61
CA HIS A 94 27.23 -3.62 3.96
C HIS A 94 28.34 -3.80 2.92
N GLU A 95 28.11 -3.45 1.65
CA GLU A 95 29.12 -3.53 0.58
C GLU A 95 30.18 -2.41 0.69
N GLU A 96 29.91 -1.30 1.37
CA GLU A 96 30.90 -0.23 1.59
C GLU A 96 31.90 -0.51 2.73
N HIS A 97 31.65 -1.54 3.54
CA HIS A 97 32.45 -1.85 4.74
C HIS A 97 33.31 -3.12 4.64
N ASP A 98 33.28 -3.83 3.50
CA ASP A 98 34.16 -4.95 3.14
C ASP A 98 35.19 -4.54 2.07
#